data_AF-A0AB36ZIT0-F1
#
_entry.id   AF-A0AB36ZIT0-F1
#
_cell.length_a   1.000
_cell.length_b   1.000
_cell.length_c   1.000
_cell.angle_alpha   90.00
_cell.angle_beta   90.00
_cell.angle_gamma   90.00
#
_symmetry.space_group_name_H-M   'P 1'
#
loop_
_entity.id
_entity.type
_entity.pdbx_description
1 polymer ?
#
loop_
_entity_poly.entity_id
_entity_poly.type
_entity_poly.pdbx_seq_one_letter_code
_entity_poly.pdbx_strand_id
1 'polypeptide(L)'
;MTTIEELRLALVPVFEEMLHEDERSSLRLHFVRLAEWPDGSPLSPADRLEDGSVVVQWAVLEETGSSRELQSGVAMSVLAVAVQSDLQDFIAESSFGWGQLRGVKTLL
;
A
#
# COMPACT_ATOMS: atom_id res chain seq x y z
N MET A 1 18.18 2.15 -7.79
CA MET A 1 17.63 0.79 -7.72
C MET A 1 16.78 0.77 -6.47
N THR A 2 15.51 0.39 -6.57
CA THR A 2 14.58 0.44 -5.45
C THR A 2 14.27 -0.97 -4.95
N THR A 3 14.60 -1.23 -3.70
CA THR A 3 14.26 -2.45 -2.98
C THR A 3 12.83 -2.41 -2.46
N ILE A 4 12.26 -3.58 -2.14
CA ILE A 4 10.96 -3.68 -1.48
C ILE A 4 10.99 -3.01 -0.10
N GLU A 5 12.11 -3.03 0.61
CA GLU A 5 12.25 -2.31 1.88
C GLU A 5 12.17 -0.79 1.70
N GLU A 6 12.88 -0.23 0.71
CA GLU A 6 12.82 1.20 0.41
C GLU A 6 11.40 1.62 -0.01
N LEU A 7 10.74 0.79 -0.83
CA LEU A 7 9.34 1.01 -1.20
C LEU A 7 8.42 0.95 0.03
N ARG A 8 8.59 -0.04 0.91
CA ARG A 8 7.83 -0.15 2.17
C ARG A 8 7.98 1.10 3.02
N LEU A 9 9.21 1.54 3.26
CA LEU A 9 9.49 2.73 4.07
C LEU A 9 8.88 4.00 3.46
N ALA A 10 8.83 4.10 2.14
CA ALA A 10 8.17 5.21 1.45
C ALA A 10 6.63 5.19 1.58
N LEU A 11 6.03 3.99 1.67
CA LEU A 11 4.58 3.82 1.72
C LEU A 11 4.00 3.80 3.15
N VAL A 12 4.75 3.37 4.16
CA VAL A 12 4.29 3.30 5.56
C VAL A 12 3.65 4.61 6.05
N PRO A 13 4.21 5.81 5.77
CA PRO A 13 3.58 7.07 6.19
C PRO A 13 2.15 7.27 5.67
N VAL A 14 1.82 6.74 4.49
CA VAL A 14 0.46 6.80 3.92
C VAL A 14 -0.53 6.07 4.83
N PHE A 15 -0.18 4.86 5.27
CA PHE A 15 -1.02 4.08 6.17
C PHE A 15 -1.10 4.71 7.56
N GLU A 16 0.00 5.28 8.06
CA GLU A 16 0.02 5.97 9.35
C GLU A 16 -0.84 7.23 9.39
N GLU A 17 -0.93 7.96 8.27
CA GLU A 17 -1.78 9.16 8.17
C GLU A 17 -3.26 8.81 8.00
N MET A 18 -3.56 7.77 7.22
CA MET A 18 -4.95 7.46 6.83
C MET A 18 -5.69 6.55 7.79
N LEU A 19 -4.99 5.71 8.56
CA LEU A 19 -5.63 4.77 9.49
C LEU A 19 -5.68 5.34 10.90
N HIS A 20 -6.81 5.13 11.58
CA HIS A 20 -6.92 5.38 13.01
C HIS A 20 -6.07 4.38 13.81
N GLU A 21 -5.88 4.64 15.09
CA GLU A 21 -5.00 3.83 15.95
C GLU A 21 -5.36 2.34 15.94
N ASP A 22 -6.64 2.01 16.15
CA ASP A 22 -7.12 0.61 16.20
C ASP A 22 -6.96 -0.09 14.84
N GLU A 23 -7.29 0.60 13.74
CA GLU A 23 -7.13 0.08 12.38
C GLU A 23 -5.66 -0.16 12.03
N ARG A 24 -4.79 0.81 12.34
CA ARG A 24 -3.35 0.72 12.13
C ARG A 24 -2.73 -0.39 12.95
N SER A 25 -3.20 -0.62 14.18
CA SER A 25 -2.73 -1.72 15.03
C SER A 25 -3.00 -3.10 14.42
N SER A 26 -4.02 -3.21 13.56
CA SER A 26 -4.39 -4.44 12.85
C SER A 26 -3.73 -4.59 11.47
N LEU A 27 -3.03 -3.55 11.00
CA LEU A 27 -2.50 -3.47 9.65
C LEU A 27 -1.47 -4.59 9.40
N ARG A 28 -1.68 -5.33 8.31
CA ARG A 28 -0.68 -6.25 7.75
C ARG A 28 -0.36 -5.81 6.33
N LEU A 29 0.92 -5.74 5.98
CA LEU A 29 1.41 -5.28 4.67
C LEU A 29 2.36 -6.29 4.03
N HIS A 30 2.02 -6.73 2.82
CA HIS A 30 2.85 -7.61 2.00
C HIS A 30 2.97 -7.08 0.58
N PHE A 31 4.13 -7.30 -0.03
CA PHE A 31 4.37 -6.96 -1.43
C PHE A 31 4.44 -8.27 -2.21
N VAL A 32 3.79 -8.33 -3.36
CA VAL A 32 3.81 -9.52 -4.23
C VAL A 32 4.06 -9.08 -5.67
N ARG A 33 4.59 -9.99 -6.49
CA ARG A 33 4.64 -9.75 -7.94
C ARG A 33 3.22 -9.70 -8.48
N LEU A 34 2.93 -8.72 -9.32
CA LEU A 34 1.62 -8.59 -9.97
C LEU A 34 1.27 -9.85 -10.77
N ALA A 35 2.26 -10.47 -11.41
CA ALA A 35 2.07 -11.71 -12.17
C ALA A 35 1.65 -12.92 -11.32
N GLU A 36 1.83 -12.85 -10.00
CA GLU A 36 1.51 -13.91 -9.04
C GLU A 36 0.32 -13.51 -8.14
N TRP A 37 -0.21 -12.30 -8.29
CA TRP A 37 -1.31 -11.81 -7.44
C TRP A 37 -2.64 -12.54 -7.76
N PRO A 38 -3.48 -12.86 -6.74
CA PRO A 38 -3.32 -12.54 -5.33
C PRO A 38 -2.54 -13.58 -4.52
N ASP A 39 -2.23 -14.74 -5.10
CA ASP A 39 -1.74 -15.93 -4.38
C ASP A 39 -0.22 -16.02 -4.22
N GLY A 40 0.50 -15.02 -4.73
CA GLY A 40 1.95 -14.96 -4.76
C GLY A 40 2.57 -14.92 -3.37
N SER A 41 3.80 -15.44 -3.28
CA SER A 41 4.55 -15.36 -2.03
C SER A 41 4.96 -13.91 -1.74
N PRO A 42 4.92 -13.46 -0.47
CA PRO A 42 5.46 -12.16 -0.11
C PRO A 42 6.92 -12.02 -0.54
N LEU A 43 7.24 -10.91 -1.18
CA LEU A 43 8.60 -10.55 -1.55
C LEU A 43 9.45 -10.29 -0.31
N SER A 44 10.72 -10.67 -0.42
CA SER A 44 11.76 -10.37 0.55
C SER A 44 12.07 -8.86 0.55
N PRO A 45 12.47 -8.26 1.69
CA PRO A 45 12.90 -6.86 1.75
C PRO A 45 14.00 -6.49 0.75
N ALA A 46 14.87 -7.45 0.41
CA ALA A 46 15.97 -7.27 -0.53
C ALA A 46 15.58 -7.43 -2.00
N ASP A 47 14.37 -7.91 -2.29
CA ASP A 47 13.89 -8.03 -3.67
C ASP A 47 13.76 -6.65 -4.30
N ARG A 48 13.85 -6.59 -5.63
CA ARG A 48 13.91 -5.33 -6.35
C ARG A 48 12.61 -5.07 -7.10
N LEU A 49 12.22 -3.80 -7.11
CA LEU A 49 11.07 -3.35 -7.90
C LEU A 49 11.35 -3.45 -9.41
N GLU A 50 12.62 -3.37 -9.83
CA GLU A 50 12.99 -3.50 -11.25
C GLU A 50 12.81 -4.92 -11.82
N ASP A 51 12.73 -5.94 -10.96
CA ASP A 51 12.60 -7.34 -11.40
C ASP A 51 11.18 -7.70 -11.86
N GLY A 52 10.24 -6.74 -11.81
CA GLY A 52 8.89 -6.88 -12.32
C GLY A 52 7.89 -6.07 -11.52
N SER A 53 6.72 -5.83 -12.12
CA SER A 53 5.62 -5.09 -11.51
C SER A 53 5.19 -5.67 -10.16
N VAL A 54 4.98 -4.79 -9.18
CA VAL A 54 4.65 -5.16 -7.79
C VAL A 54 3.29 -4.56 -7.43
N VAL A 55 2.58 -5.21 -6.52
CA VAL A 55 1.44 -4.62 -5.82
C VAL A 55 1.66 -4.73 -4.32
N VAL A 56 1.21 -3.73 -3.57
CA VAL A 56 1.12 -3.84 -2.12
C VAL A 56 -0.28 -4.35 -1.76
N GLN A 57 -0.34 -5.44 -1.01
CA GLN A 57 -1.55 -5.97 -0.40
C GLN A 57 -1.57 -5.55 1.06
N TRP A 58 -2.76 -5.21 1.56
CA TRP A 58 -2.99 -4.91 2.96
C TRP A 58 -4.17 -5.67 3.52
N ALA A 59 -4.15 -5.87 4.84
CA ALA A 59 -5.32 -6.24 5.61
C ALA A 59 -5.48 -5.28 6.79
N VAL A 60 -6.69 -4.78 7.00
CA VAL A 60 -7.07 -3.88 8.10
C VAL A 60 -8.38 -4.39 8.67
N LEU A 61 -8.42 -4.66 9.97
CA LEU A 61 -9.59 -5.21 10.67
C LEU A 61 -10.20 -6.42 9.94
N GLU A 62 -9.34 -7.34 9.49
CA GLU A 62 -9.69 -8.57 8.73
C GLU A 62 -10.19 -8.35 7.29
N GLU A 63 -10.41 -7.11 6.86
CA GLU A 63 -10.74 -6.76 5.48
C GLU A 63 -9.47 -6.56 4.65
N THR A 64 -9.44 -7.07 3.41
CA THR A 64 -8.26 -7.03 2.54
C THR A 64 -8.44 -6.05 1.38
N GLY A 65 -7.34 -5.43 0.99
CA GLY A 65 -7.26 -4.55 -0.18
C GLY A 65 -5.88 -4.57 -0.81
N SER A 66 -5.72 -3.89 -1.92
CA SER A 66 -4.43 -3.77 -2.59
C SER A 66 -4.33 -2.48 -3.40
N SER A 67 -3.10 -2.06 -3.65
CA SER A 67 -2.85 -1.00 -4.62
C SER A 67 -3.08 -1.50 -6.05
N ARG A 68 -3.19 -0.55 -6.96
CA ARG A 68 -2.84 -0.74 -8.37
C ARG A 68 -1.36 -1.10 -8.54
N GLU A 69 -0.96 -1.37 -9.78
CA GLU A 69 0.44 -1.68 -10.13
C GLU A 69 1.42 -0.58 -9.69
N LEU A 70 2.50 -0.99 -9.02
CA LEU A 70 3.64 -0.16 -8.65
C LEU A 70 4.81 -0.48 -9.59
N GLN A 71 5.21 0.51 -10.38
CA GLN A 71 6.19 0.36 -11.44
C GLN A 71 7.55 0.95 -11.06
N SER A 72 8.62 0.27 -11.48
CA SER A 72 9.97 0.82 -11.38
C SER A 72 10.15 2.05 -12.26
N GLY A 73 11.06 2.96 -11.88
CA GLY A 73 11.30 4.22 -12.60
C GLY A 73 10.27 5.32 -12.33
N VAL A 74 9.16 5.01 -11.66
CA VAL A 74 8.21 6.01 -11.14
C VAL A 74 8.74 6.58 -9.83
N ALA A 75 8.61 7.89 -9.63
CA ALA A 75 9.02 8.55 -8.39
C ALA A 75 8.24 8.00 -7.18
N MET A 76 8.93 7.76 -6.05
CA MET A 76 8.31 7.22 -4.83
C MET A 76 7.12 8.03 -4.33
N SER A 77 7.16 9.36 -4.47
CA SER A 77 6.03 10.24 -4.11
C SER A 77 4.79 9.98 -4.96
N VAL A 78 4.96 9.67 -6.25
CA VAL A 78 3.85 9.34 -7.15
C VAL A 78 3.27 7.97 -6.79
N LEU A 79 4.12 7.00 -6.46
CA LEU A 79 3.67 5.69 -5.97
C LEU A 79 2.91 5.82 -4.64
N ALA A 80 3.40 6.66 -3.71
CA ALA A 80 2.72 6.93 -2.44
C ALA A 80 1.33 7.54 -2.64
N VAL A 81 1.19 8.51 -3.56
CA VAL A 81 -0.12 9.10 -3.91
C VAL A 81 -1.05 8.07 -4.55
N ALA A 82 -0.53 7.17 -5.39
CA ALA A 82 -1.35 6.09 -5.96
C ALA A 82 -1.88 5.15 -4.87
N VAL A 83 -1.01 4.71 -3.95
CA VAL A 83 -1.40 3.87 -2.81
C VAL A 83 -2.37 4.60 -1.88
N GLN A 84 -2.17 5.90 -1.65
CA GLN A 84 -3.09 6.73 -0.87
C GLN A 84 -4.49 6.74 -1.49
N SER A 85 -4.59 6.93 -2.81
CA SER A 85 -5.86 6.90 -3.54
C SER A 85 -6.54 5.54 -3.42
N ASP A 86 -5.81 4.44 -3.63
CA ASP A 86 -6.39 3.09 -3.56
C ASP A 86 -6.80 2.72 -2.11
N LEU A 87 -6.02 3.18 -1.12
CA LEU A 87 -6.36 3.02 0.29
C LEU A 87 -7.60 3.83 0.67
N GLN A 88 -7.78 5.02 0.10
CA GLN A 88 -8.97 5.85 0.32
C GLN A 88 -10.23 5.13 -0.17
N ASP A 89 -10.19 4.57 -1.37
CA ASP A 89 -11.31 3.82 -1.93
C ASP A 89 -11.63 2.59 -1.07
N PHE A 90 -10.60 1.83 -0.68
CA PHE A 90 -10.76 0.69 0.24
C PHE A 90 -11.43 1.08 1.56
N ILE A 91 -10.98 2.17 2.21
CA ILE A 91 -11.57 2.63 3.46
C ILE A 91 -13.02 3.05 3.26
N ALA A 92 -13.33 3.79 2.18
CA ALA A 92 -14.69 4.25 1.92
C ALA A 92 -15.68 3.12 1.63
N GLU A 93 -15.17 1.96 1.19
CA GLU A 93 -15.96 0.76 0.88
C GLU A 93 -15.93 -0.30 2.00
N SER A 94 -15.04 -0.16 3.00
CA SER A 94 -14.92 -1.10 4.10
C SER A 94 -16.02 -0.94 5.14
N SER A 95 -16.25 -1.99 5.94
CA SER A 95 -17.25 -1.94 7.02
C SER A 95 -16.88 -0.96 8.14
N PHE A 96 -15.59 -0.76 8.40
CA PHE A 96 -15.08 0.15 9.42
C PHE A 96 -15.00 1.62 8.96
N GLY A 97 -14.93 1.85 7.65
CA GLY A 97 -14.67 3.16 7.06
C GLY A 97 -15.77 3.67 6.14
N TRP A 98 -16.90 2.96 6.00
CA TRP A 98 -17.93 3.24 5.00
C TRP A 98 -18.27 4.74 4.86
N GLY A 99 -18.03 5.27 3.65
CA GLY A 99 -18.31 6.67 3.28
C GLY A 99 -17.38 7.71 3.91
N GLN A 100 -16.34 7.31 4.66
CA GLN A 100 -15.37 8.23 5.23
C GLN A 100 -14.35 8.66 4.18
N LEU A 101 -14.08 9.96 4.13
CA LEU A 101 -12.98 10.55 3.35
C LEU A 101 -11.81 10.84 4.27
N ARG A 102 -10.64 10.31 3.94
CA ARG A 102 -9.40 10.40 4.71
C ARG A 102 -8.26 10.92 3.83
N GLY A 103 -7.42 11.75 4.42
CA GLY A 103 -6.30 12.39 3.74
C GLY A 103 -6.70 13.58 2.85
N VAL A 104 -6.31 14.79 3.29
CA VAL A 104 -5.34 15.65 2.60
C VAL A 104 -4.70 16.53 3.69
N LYS A 105 -3.61 16.07 4.32
CA LYS A 105 -2.61 17.00 4.86
C LYS A 105 -1.41 16.95 3.93
N THR A 106 -1.56 17.66 2.81
CA THR A 106 -0.50 18.21 1.97
C THR A 106 0.91 17.65 2.25
N LEU A 107 1.33 16.66 1.45
CA LEU A 107 2.74 16.31 1.25
C LEU A 107 3.42 17.49 0.50
N LEU A 108 3.72 18.59 1.20
CA LEU A 108 4.62 19.66 0.75
C LEU A 108 5.96 19.52 1.47
#